data_AF-A0A8J3TSV1-F1
#
_entry.id   AF-A0A8J3TSV1-F1
#
_cell.length_a   1.000
_cell.length_b   1.000
_cell.length_c   1.000
_cell.angle_alpha   90.00
_cell.angle_beta   90.00
_cell.angle_gamma   90.00
#
_symmetry.space_group_name_H-M   'P 1'
#
loop_
_entity.id
_entity.type
_entity.pdbx_description
1 polymer ?
#
loop_
_entity_poly.entity_id
_entity_poly.type
_entity_poly.pdbx_seq_one_letter_code
_entity_poly.pdbx_strand_id
1 'polypeptide(L)'
;MPADADLVREAQSGDVHALGLLLARHQAGMRAVALSILGHGPDAEDAVQEAALIALRRIGDVRDPAALAPWLRTVVRNACRMQIRTRTPVPVGDLEALAPPPRGESDLERLLDRYAMRDWVWHAVGELSPDLRLVMMLRYFTEVTAYEHIAELCAVPVGTVRSRLSQARAKLSEALLATASRAHDDVAALTDARRREAEETLRAAHHGSFAQALAALWSPEVEVTWPQGKRTKGFDYLVTAMERDLGDGVRHRLANVVAGRGVVIWENDLINPSDDPFHCPPAVVWVNFLEAGRVRRVRLFHPVR
;
A
#
# COMPACT_ATOMS: atom_id res chain seq x y z
N MET A 1 6.01 -32.39 -7.10
CA MET A 1 5.28 -31.95 -5.88
C MET A 1 3.90 -32.58 -5.94
N PRO A 2 3.44 -33.32 -4.92
CA PRO A 2 2.12 -33.98 -4.93
C PRO A 2 0.99 -32.94 -5.05
N ALA A 3 -0.09 -33.32 -5.71
CA ALA A 3 -1.26 -32.46 -5.92
C ALA A 3 -2.01 -32.27 -4.60
N ASP A 4 -2.63 -31.10 -4.42
CA ASP A 4 -3.35 -30.78 -3.18
C ASP A 4 -4.48 -31.79 -2.91
N ALA A 5 -5.14 -32.29 -3.95
CA ALA A 5 -6.21 -33.28 -3.80
C ALA A 5 -5.73 -34.60 -3.17
N ASP A 6 -4.50 -35.01 -3.44
CA ASP A 6 -3.91 -36.22 -2.85
C ASP A 6 -3.53 -35.98 -1.40
N LEU A 7 -2.86 -34.86 -1.12
CA LEU A 7 -2.50 -34.44 0.24
C LEU A 7 -3.74 -34.25 1.13
N VAL A 8 -4.88 -33.82 0.58
CA VAL A 8 -6.14 -33.73 1.34
C VAL A 8 -6.61 -35.12 1.75
N ARG A 9 -6.60 -36.10 0.85
CA ARG A 9 -7.02 -37.47 1.16
C ARG A 9 -6.12 -38.11 2.22
N GLU A 10 -4.81 -37.88 2.14
CA GLU A 10 -3.84 -38.34 3.13
C GLU A 10 -4.06 -37.63 4.49
N ALA A 11 -4.28 -36.33 4.49
CA ALA A 11 -4.61 -35.60 5.72
C ALA A 11 -5.92 -36.09 6.35
N GLN A 12 -6.92 -36.44 5.54
CA GLN A 12 -8.20 -37.01 5.99
C GLN A 12 -8.06 -38.42 6.59
N SER A 13 -7.06 -39.19 6.18
CA SER A 13 -6.73 -40.49 6.79
C SER A 13 -5.86 -40.39 8.04
N GLY A 14 -5.49 -39.17 8.45
CA GLY A 14 -4.73 -38.90 9.67
C GLY A 14 -3.26 -38.54 9.46
N ASP A 15 -2.80 -38.36 8.22
CA ASP A 15 -1.43 -37.92 7.94
C ASP A 15 -1.25 -36.42 8.28
N VAL A 16 -0.62 -36.16 9.43
CA VAL A 16 -0.33 -34.80 9.91
C VAL A 16 0.72 -34.11 9.04
N HIS A 17 1.64 -34.86 8.41
CA HIS A 17 2.64 -34.27 7.52
C HIS A 17 1.98 -33.75 6.24
N ALA A 18 1.06 -34.51 5.64
CA ALA A 18 0.28 -34.08 4.48
C ALA A 18 -0.49 -32.78 4.78
N LEU A 19 -1.13 -32.70 5.95
CA LEU A 19 -1.79 -31.47 6.39
C LEU A 19 -0.80 -30.31 6.58
N GLY A 20 0.37 -30.54 7.17
CA GLY A 20 1.40 -29.53 7.35
C GLY A 20 1.86 -28.92 6.03
N LEU A 21 2.04 -29.75 5.00
CA LEU A 21 2.38 -29.29 3.64
C LEU A 21 1.27 -28.45 3.02
N LEU A 22 0.00 -28.86 3.17
CA LEU A 22 -1.15 -28.10 2.70
C LEU A 22 -1.21 -26.72 3.38
N LEU A 23 -1.09 -26.68 4.71
CA LEU A 23 -1.14 -25.42 5.47
C LEU A 23 0.02 -24.49 5.08
N ALA A 24 1.24 -25.02 4.93
CA ALA A 24 2.39 -24.23 4.49
C ALA A 24 2.19 -23.63 3.08
N ARG A 25 1.68 -24.44 2.13
CA ARG A 25 1.37 -23.96 0.76
C ARG A 25 0.32 -22.87 0.74
N HIS A 26 -0.72 -23.01 1.56
CA HIS A 26 -1.87 -22.09 1.57
C HIS A 26 -1.73 -20.95 2.58
N GLN A 27 -0.66 -20.91 3.37
CA GLN A 27 -0.45 -19.92 4.44
C GLN A 27 -0.50 -18.49 3.91
N ALA A 28 0.13 -18.20 2.77
CA ALA A 28 0.08 -16.87 2.17
C ALA A 28 -1.35 -16.46 1.77
N GLY A 29 -2.13 -17.40 1.22
CA GLY A 29 -3.54 -17.19 0.89
C GLY A 29 -4.42 -16.96 2.12
N MET A 30 -4.21 -17.75 3.18
CA MET A 30 -4.89 -17.59 4.47
C MET A 30 -4.57 -16.21 5.08
N ARG A 31 -3.29 -15.86 5.12
CA ARG A 31 -2.81 -14.58 5.64
C ARG A 31 -3.34 -13.39 4.85
N ALA A 32 -3.38 -13.49 3.52
CA ALA A 32 -3.97 -12.47 2.67
C ALA A 32 -5.45 -12.24 3.00
N VAL A 33 -6.23 -13.30 3.26
CA VAL A 33 -7.62 -13.17 3.71
C VAL A 33 -7.72 -12.52 5.08
N ALA A 34 -6.90 -12.92 6.05
CA ALA A 34 -6.92 -12.36 7.39
C ALA A 34 -6.59 -10.86 7.37
N LEU A 35 -5.51 -10.46 6.69
CA LEU A 35 -5.13 -9.06 6.49
C LEU A 35 -6.23 -8.25 5.79
N SER A 36 -6.96 -8.87 4.86
CA SER A 36 -8.05 -8.21 4.12
C SER A 36 -9.28 -7.88 4.98
N ILE A 37 -9.41 -8.51 6.16
CA ILE A 37 -10.55 -8.37 7.08
C ILE A 37 -10.13 -7.61 8.35
N LEU A 38 -8.98 -7.94 8.93
CA LEU A 38 -8.52 -7.42 10.21
C LEU A 38 -7.48 -6.29 10.08
N GLY A 39 -6.95 -6.06 8.87
CA GLY A 39 -5.86 -5.13 8.65
C GLY A 39 -4.50 -5.68 9.12
N HIS A 40 -3.47 -4.83 9.10
CA HIS A 40 -2.12 -5.21 9.52
C HIS A 40 -1.94 -5.14 11.04
N GLY A 41 -1.61 -6.27 11.65
CA GLY A 41 -1.39 -6.39 13.09
C GLY A 41 -1.37 -7.86 13.55
N PRO A 42 -1.16 -8.09 14.86
CA PRO A 42 -1.08 -9.44 15.42
C PRO A 42 -2.37 -10.25 15.23
N ASP A 43 -3.54 -9.60 15.22
CA ASP A 43 -4.83 -10.29 15.07
C ASP A 43 -4.93 -11.12 13.79
N ALA A 44 -4.32 -10.64 12.70
CA ALA A 44 -4.32 -11.35 11.43
C ALA A 44 -3.54 -12.66 11.52
N GLU A 45 -2.42 -12.66 12.25
CA GLU A 45 -1.63 -13.88 12.49
C GLU A 45 -2.38 -14.83 13.43
N ASP A 46 -3.01 -14.31 14.49
CA ASP A 46 -3.81 -15.10 15.43
C ASP A 46 -4.99 -15.78 14.72
N ALA A 47 -5.66 -15.07 13.80
CA ALA A 47 -6.74 -15.63 13.01
C ALA A 47 -6.27 -16.74 12.06
N VAL A 48 -5.07 -16.61 11.48
CA VAL A 48 -4.45 -17.65 10.65
C VAL A 48 -4.10 -18.88 11.50
N GLN A 49 -3.57 -18.68 12.70
CA GLN A 49 -3.25 -19.78 13.62
C GLN A 49 -4.51 -20.51 14.08
N GLU A 50 -5.55 -19.80 14.50
CA GLU A 50 -6.83 -20.42 14.86
C GLU A 50 -7.44 -21.17 13.66
N ALA A 51 -7.36 -20.60 12.46
CA ALA A 51 -7.81 -21.26 11.24
C ALA A 51 -7.02 -22.55 10.95
N ALA A 52 -5.71 -22.59 11.20
CA ALA A 52 -4.89 -23.79 11.07
C ALA A 52 -5.31 -24.87 12.08
N LEU A 53 -5.62 -24.49 13.33
CA LEU A 53 -6.14 -25.40 14.35
C LEU A 53 -7.54 -25.94 14.01
N ILE A 54 -8.40 -25.10 13.44
CA ILE A 54 -9.70 -25.54 12.91
C ILE A 54 -9.49 -26.50 11.73
N ALA A 55 -8.56 -26.18 10.83
CA ALA A 55 -8.24 -27.03 9.70
C ALA A 55 -7.78 -28.42 10.14
N LEU A 56 -6.89 -28.49 11.12
CA LEU A 56 -6.46 -29.75 11.75
C LEU A 56 -7.63 -30.60 12.25
N ARG A 57 -8.63 -29.97 12.87
CA ARG A 57 -9.79 -30.68 13.43
C ARG A 57 -10.87 -31.02 12.40
N ARG A 58 -10.92 -30.29 11.27
CA ARG A 58 -12.07 -30.30 10.34
C ARG A 58 -11.69 -30.61 8.90
N ILE A 59 -10.46 -31.02 8.61
CA ILE A 59 -10.05 -31.39 7.25
C ILE A 59 -10.92 -32.52 6.65
N GLY A 60 -11.48 -33.39 7.52
CA GLY A 60 -12.48 -34.40 7.14
C GLY A 60 -13.78 -33.83 6.54
N ASP A 61 -14.09 -32.56 6.79
CA ASP A 61 -15.30 -31.91 6.25
C ASP A 61 -15.14 -31.48 4.77
N VAL A 62 -13.93 -31.53 4.23
CA VAL A 62 -13.64 -31.18 2.83
C VAL A 62 -14.17 -32.28 1.91
N ARG A 63 -15.36 -32.06 1.34
CA ARG A 63 -16.02 -33.03 0.45
C ARG A 63 -15.36 -33.17 -0.91
N ASP A 64 -14.87 -32.05 -1.45
CA ASP A 64 -14.12 -32.00 -2.70
C ASP A 64 -12.67 -31.61 -2.39
N PRO A 65 -11.70 -32.53 -2.53
CA PRO A 65 -10.29 -32.25 -2.32
C PRO A 65 -9.75 -31.09 -3.18
N ALA A 66 -10.32 -30.82 -4.35
CA ALA A 66 -9.94 -29.69 -5.19
C ALA A 66 -10.39 -28.33 -4.60
N ALA A 67 -11.36 -28.34 -3.67
CA ALA A 67 -11.92 -27.16 -3.04
C ALA A 67 -11.22 -26.77 -1.71
N LEU A 68 -10.03 -27.30 -1.44
CA LEU A 68 -9.29 -26.99 -0.21
C LEU A 68 -9.03 -25.50 -0.05
N ALA A 69 -8.48 -24.84 -1.08
CA ALA A 69 -8.15 -23.42 -1.02
C ALA A 69 -9.37 -22.54 -0.67
N PRO A 70 -10.53 -22.63 -1.36
CA PRO A 70 -11.71 -21.87 -0.97
C PRO A 70 -12.28 -22.28 0.40
N TRP A 71 -12.13 -23.53 0.82
CA TRP A 71 -12.51 -23.97 2.17
C TRP A 71 -11.65 -23.29 3.25
N LEU A 72 -10.31 -23.31 3.11
CA LEU A 72 -9.39 -22.64 4.04
C LEU A 72 -9.67 -21.14 4.16
N ARG A 73 -9.95 -20.46 3.03
CA ARG A 73 -10.38 -19.04 3.04
C ARG A 73 -11.65 -18.82 3.85
N THR A 74 -12.59 -19.75 3.78
CA THR A 74 -13.84 -19.70 4.54
C THR A 74 -13.58 -19.87 6.04
N VAL A 75 -12.71 -20.81 6.40
CA VAL A 75 -12.28 -21.01 7.80
C VAL A 75 -11.63 -19.75 8.36
N VAL A 76 -10.67 -19.16 7.65
CA VAL A 76 -10.01 -17.91 8.06
C VAL A 76 -11.01 -16.76 8.21
N ARG A 77 -11.93 -16.60 7.24
CA ARG A 77 -12.97 -15.56 7.31
C ARG A 77 -13.84 -15.72 8.56
N ASN A 78 -14.18 -16.94 8.91
CA ASN A 78 -14.97 -17.23 10.11
C ASN A 78 -14.18 -16.96 11.39
N ALA A 79 -12.89 -17.30 11.43
CA ALA A 79 -11.99 -16.96 12.55
C ALA A 79 -11.90 -15.44 12.75
N CYS A 80 -11.70 -14.67 11.67
CA CYS A 80 -11.68 -13.21 11.72
C CYS A 80 -13.01 -12.63 12.24
N ARG A 81 -14.15 -13.14 11.76
CA ARG A 81 -15.49 -12.72 12.21
C ARG A 81 -15.72 -13.04 13.69
N MET A 82 -15.23 -14.18 14.18
CA MET A 82 -15.30 -14.54 15.59
C MET A 82 -14.54 -13.52 16.44
N GLN A 83 -13.29 -13.22 16.07
CA GLN A 83 -12.47 -12.23 16.79
C GLN A 83 -13.11 -10.84 16.81
N ILE A 84 -13.72 -10.39 15.70
CA ILE A 84 -14.47 -9.13 15.65
C ILE A 84 -15.68 -9.17 16.59
N ARG A 85 -16.41 -10.29 16.66
CA ARG A 85 -17.57 -10.43 17.55
C ARG A 85 -17.17 -10.44 19.03
N THR A 86 -16.04 -11.05 19.38
CA THR A 86 -15.53 -11.07 20.76
C THR A 86 -14.96 -9.71 21.21
N ARG A 87 -14.82 -8.75 20.29
CA ARG A 87 -14.36 -7.37 20.56
C ARG A 87 -15.45 -6.39 20.99
N THR A 88 -16.72 -6.79 21.09
CA THR A 88 -17.74 -5.91 21.68
C THR A 88 -17.29 -5.51 23.10
N PRO A 89 -17.17 -4.21 23.43
CA PRO A 89 -16.40 -3.78 24.59
C PRO A 89 -17.02 -4.25 25.91
N VAL A 90 -16.21 -4.88 26.76
CA VAL A 90 -16.34 -4.67 28.21
C VAL A 90 -15.90 -3.22 28.46
N PRO A 91 -16.59 -2.42 29.29
CA PRO A 91 -16.16 -1.06 29.58
C PRO A 91 -14.80 -1.13 30.28
N VAL A 92 -13.72 -0.72 29.60
CA VAL A 92 -12.39 -0.63 30.21
C VAL A 92 -12.21 0.81 30.67
N GLY A 93 -12.62 1.08 31.91
CA GLY A 93 -11.86 1.99 32.75
C GLY A 93 -10.50 1.33 33.06
N ASP A 94 -9.45 2.14 33.11
CA ASP A 94 -8.11 1.77 33.59
C ASP A 94 -7.18 0.95 32.67
N LEU A 95 -6.96 1.43 31.43
CA LEU A 95 -5.79 1.01 30.63
C LEU A 95 -4.72 2.11 30.49
N GLU A 96 -4.59 3.00 31.49
CA GLU A 96 -3.53 4.02 31.56
C GLU A 96 -2.19 3.48 32.12
N ALA A 97 -2.12 2.23 32.59
CA ALA A 97 -0.98 1.74 33.36
C ALA A 97 0.15 1.02 32.56
N LEU A 98 0.09 0.97 31.22
CA LEU A 98 1.10 0.27 30.40
C LEU A 98 1.77 1.13 29.32
N ALA A 99 1.52 2.44 29.29
CA ALA A 99 2.20 3.33 28.36
C ALA A 99 3.64 3.62 28.85
N PRO A 100 4.69 3.44 28.02
CA PRO A 100 6.01 3.97 28.31
C PRO A 100 5.93 5.51 28.39
N PRO A 101 6.81 6.18 29.16
CA PRO A 101 6.66 7.61 29.43
C PRO A 101 6.74 8.43 28.13
N PRO A 102 5.96 9.53 28.03
CA PRO A 102 5.81 10.29 26.80
C PRO A 102 7.13 10.98 26.43
N ARG A 103 7.66 10.66 25.25
CA ARG A 103 8.72 11.44 24.61
C ARG A 103 8.06 12.51 23.74
N GLY A 104 7.74 13.68 24.30
CA GLY A 104 7.36 14.90 23.57
C GLY A 104 6.01 14.89 22.82
N GLU A 105 5.31 16.03 22.84
CA GLU A 105 4.01 16.24 22.16
C GLU A 105 4.07 16.01 20.64
N SER A 106 5.24 16.23 20.01
CA SER A 106 5.43 16.05 18.56
C SER A 106 5.51 14.59 18.10
N ASP A 107 5.87 13.64 18.98
CA ASP A 107 5.87 12.22 18.62
C ASP A 107 4.47 11.62 18.69
N LEU A 108 3.58 12.14 19.54
CA LEU A 108 2.18 11.69 19.64
C LEU A 108 1.37 12.10 18.42
N GLU A 109 1.48 13.36 17.96
CA GLU A 109 0.86 13.81 16.70
C GLU A 109 1.38 13.04 15.49
N ARG A 110 2.70 12.78 15.42
CA ARG A 110 3.30 11.95 14.36
C ARG A 110 2.89 10.48 14.43
N LEU A 111 2.55 9.97 15.62
CA LEU A 111 2.00 8.63 15.79
C LEU A 111 0.55 8.61 15.28
N LEU A 112 -0.26 9.59 15.70
CA LEU A 112 -1.67 9.77 15.34
C LEU A 112 -1.85 9.97 13.83
N ASP A 113 -1.03 10.80 13.19
CA ASP A 113 -1.03 11.00 11.73
C ASP A 113 -0.66 9.72 10.98
N ARG A 114 0.29 8.94 11.52
CA ARG A 114 0.70 7.66 10.93
C ARG A 114 -0.40 6.62 11.09
N TYR A 115 -1.12 6.62 12.22
CA TYR A 115 -2.29 5.77 12.45
C TYR A 115 -3.46 6.19 11.57
N ALA A 116 -3.78 7.48 11.45
CA ALA A 116 -4.84 7.99 10.59
C ALA A 116 -4.59 7.69 9.10
N MET A 117 -3.34 7.87 8.63
CA MET A 117 -2.93 7.51 7.27
C MET A 117 -3.02 6.00 7.04
N ARG A 118 -2.60 5.19 8.03
CA ARG A 118 -2.70 3.73 7.98
C ARG A 118 -4.16 3.29 7.92
N ASP A 119 -5.00 3.82 8.80
CA ASP A 119 -6.42 3.48 8.90
C ASP A 119 -7.19 3.89 7.64
N TRP A 120 -6.82 5.02 7.03
CA TRP A 120 -7.38 5.46 5.77
C TRP A 120 -6.99 4.55 4.58
N VAL A 121 -5.71 4.17 4.47
CA VAL A 121 -5.28 3.21 3.45
C VAL A 121 -6.01 1.88 3.63
N TRP A 122 -6.14 1.40 4.86
CA TRP A 122 -6.91 0.18 5.14
C TRP A 122 -8.40 0.34 4.85
N HIS A 123 -8.98 1.53 5.07
CA HIS A 123 -10.36 1.83 4.69
C HIS A 123 -10.54 1.81 3.16
N ALA A 124 -9.66 2.44 2.39
CA ALA A 124 -9.68 2.42 0.94
C ALA A 124 -9.48 1.00 0.36
N VAL A 125 -8.58 0.22 0.97
CA VAL A 125 -8.44 -1.22 0.69
C VAL A 125 -9.73 -1.97 1.03
N GLY A 126 -10.39 -1.56 2.12
CA GLY A 126 -11.71 -2.01 2.61
C GLY A 126 -12.89 -1.75 1.67
N GLU A 127 -12.76 -0.84 0.71
CA GLU A 127 -13.78 -0.58 -0.32
C GLU A 127 -13.57 -1.41 -1.60
N LEU A 128 -12.41 -2.04 -1.75
CA LEU A 128 -12.15 -2.95 -2.86
C LEU A 128 -13.05 -4.19 -2.76
N SER A 129 -13.54 -4.67 -3.90
CA SER A 129 -14.23 -5.96 -3.94
C SER A 129 -13.33 -7.08 -3.40
N PRO A 130 -13.89 -8.16 -2.82
CA PRO A 130 -13.10 -9.23 -2.18
C PRO A 130 -11.97 -9.78 -3.06
N ASP A 131 -12.24 -9.97 -4.35
CA ASP A 131 -11.27 -10.52 -5.31
C ASP A 131 -10.12 -9.57 -5.61
N LEU A 132 -10.40 -8.26 -5.70
CA LEU A 132 -9.39 -7.22 -5.90
C LEU A 132 -8.50 -7.07 -4.66
N ARG A 133 -9.13 -7.08 -3.49
CA ARG A 133 -8.43 -7.00 -2.20
C ARG A 133 -7.52 -8.19 -2.01
N LEU A 134 -8.00 -9.40 -2.33
CA LEU A 134 -7.22 -10.64 -2.16
C LEU A 134 -5.93 -10.64 -2.99
N VAL A 135 -6.00 -10.33 -4.29
CA VAL A 135 -4.79 -10.31 -5.14
C VAL A 135 -3.79 -9.24 -4.70
N MET A 136 -4.29 -8.12 -4.17
CA MET A 136 -3.48 -7.03 -3.65
C MET A 136 -2.79 -7.43 -2.34
N MET A 137 -3.51 -8.07 -1.42
CA MET A 137 -2.93 -8.58 -0.17
C MET A 137 -1.84 -9.62 -0.46
N LEU A 138 -2.12 -10.57 -1.37
CA LEU A 138 -1.13 -11.55 -1.81
C LEU A 138 0.13 -10.87 -2.35
N ARG A 139 -0.01 -9.97 -3.32
CA ARG A 139 1.13 -9.35 -4.03
C ARG A 139 2.01 -8.47 -3.14
N TYR A 140 1.41 -7.71 -2.23
CA TYR A 140 2.13 -6.63 -1.53
C TYR A 140 2.36 -6.90 -0.04
N PHE A 141 1.63 -7.84 0.55
CA PHE A 141 1.65 -8.06 1.98
C PHE A 141 1.99 -9.50 2.37
N THR A 142 2.36 -10.35 1.41
CA THR A 142 2.86 -11.71 1.66
C THR A 142 4.14 -11.96 0.87
N GLU A 143 4.78 -13.10 1.09
CA GLU A 143 5.97 -13.54 0.34
C GLU A 143 5.67 -13.87 -1.14
N VAL A 144 4.38 -13.95 -1.52
CA VAL A 144 3.98 -14.33 -2.88
C VAL A 144 3.99 -13.12 -3.81
N THR A 145 5.10 -12.95 -4.51
CA THR A 145 5.27 -11.84 -5.45
C THR A 145 4.93 -12.24 -6.90
N ALA A 146 5.28 -13.43 -7.38
CA ALA A 146 5.07 -13.84 -8.77
C ALA A 146 3.57 -13.94 -9.17
N TYR A 147 3.19 -13.44 -10.35
CA TYR A 147 1.77 -13.40 -10.77
C TYR A 147 1.19 -14.79 -11.04
N GLU A 148 2.01 -15.70 -11.52
CA GLU A 148 1.67 -17.09 -11.80
C GLU A 148 1.27 -17.81 -10.51
N HIS A 149 2.03 -17.59 -9.44
CA HIS A 149 1.74 -18.18 -8.13
C HIS A 149 0.48 -17.55 -7.50
N ILE A 150 0.26 -16.24 -7.67
CA ILE A 150 -1.00 -15.60 -7.24
C ILE A 150 -2.20 -16.19 -8.01
N ALA A 151 -2.02 -16.48 -9.30
CA ALA A 151 -3.03 -17.05 -10.17
C ALA A 151 -3.42 -18.46 -9.72
N GLU A 152 -2.42 -19.30 -9.40
CA GLU A 152 -2.61 -20.63 -8.82
C GLU A 152 -3.36 -20.58 -7.50
N LEU A 153 -2.88 -19.76 -6.55
CA LEU A 153 -3.54 -19.58 -5.26
C LEU A 153 -4.99 -19.17 -5.48
N CYS A 154 -5.25 -18.15 -6.30
CA CYS A 154 -6.58 -17.62 -6.53
C CYS A 154 -7.46 -18.51 -7.42
N ALA A 155 -6.92 -19.56 -8.04
CA ALA A 155 -7.58 -20.39 -9.04
C ALA A 155 -8.18 -19.58 -10.20
N VAL A 156 -7.40 -18.64 -10.74
CA VAL A 156 -7.79 -17.79 -11.89
C VAL A 156 -6.64 -17.67 -12.90
N PRO A 157 -6.88 -17.27 -14.16
CA PRO A 157 -5.81 -17.01 -15.12
C PRO A 157 -4.87 -15.87 -14.69
N VAL A 158 -3.58 -15.94 -15.08
CA VAL A 158 -2.59 -14.89 -14.79
C VAL A 158 -2.97 -13.52 -15.36
N GLY A 159 -3.64 -13.49 -16.52
CA GLY A 159 -4.19 -12.26 -17.10
C GLY A 159 -5.26 -11.61 -16.21
N THR A 160 -6.06 -12.43 -15.52
CA THR A 160 -7.05 -11.97 -14.54
C THR A 160 -6.37 -11.38 -13.32
N VAL A 161 -5.27 -11.95 -12.83
CA VAL A 161 -4.47 -11.37 -11.72
C VAL A 161 -3.95 -9.98 -12.11
N ARG A 162 -3.35 -9.84 -13.30
CA ARG A 162 -2.83 -8.57 -13.80
C ARG A 162 -3.92 -7.51 -13.92
N SER A 163 -5.07 -7.87 -14.50
CA SER A 163 -6.23 -6.99 -14.63
C SER A 163 -6.78 -6.56 -13.27
N ARG A 164 -6.95 -7.52 -12.34
CA ARG A 164 -7.43 -7.24 -10.98
C ARG A 164 -6.47 -6.33 -10.21
N LEU A 165 -5.15 -6.57 -10.28
CA LEU A 165 -4.16 -5.69 -9.65
C LEU A 165 -4.19 -4.27 -10.25
N SER A 166 -4.35 -4.16 -11.57
CA SER A 166 -4.52 -2.87 -12.24
C SER A 166 -5.76 -2.12 -11.74
N GLN A 167 -6.92 -2.78 -11.76
CA GLN A 167 -8.20 -2.22 -11.26
C GLN A 167 -8.12 -1.85 -9.77
N ALA A 168 -7.48 -2.67 -8.95
CA ALA A 168 -7.34 -2.42 -7.53
C ALA A 168 -6.45 -1.19 -7.27
N ARG A 169 -5.35 -1.01 -8.03
CA ARG A 169 -4.53 0.21 -7.96
C ARG A 169 -5.29 1.45 -8.42
N ALA A 170 -6.06 1.35 -9.50
CA ALA A 170 -6.90 2.45 -9.98
C ALA A 170 -7.95 2.85 -8.94
N LYS A 171 -8.67 1.89 -8.37
CA LYS A 171 -9.66 2.15 -7.31
C LYS A 171 -9.05 2.67 -6.02
N LEU A 172 -7.87 2.20 -5.64
CA LEU A 172 -7.14 2.81 -4.53
C LEU A 172 -6.78 4.24 -4.87
N SER A 173 -6.21 4.50 -6.06
CA SER A 173 -5.91 5.87 -6.50
C SER A 173 -7.16 6.76 -6.43
N GLU A 174 -8.30 6.29 -6.95
CA GLU A 174 -9.60 6.96 -6.89
C GLU A 174 -10.10 7.15 -5.46
N ALA A 175 -9.97 6.18 -4.57
CA ALA A 175 -10.38 6.29 -3.17
C ALA A 175 -9.47 7.26 -2.40
N LEU A 176 -8.17 7.24 -2.72
CA LEU A 176 -7.19 8.17 -2.18
C LEU A 176 -7.51 9.61 -2.65
N LEU A 177 -7.90 9.76 -3.92
CA LEU A 177 -8.41 10.98 -4.54
C LEU A 177 -9.75 11.44 -3.97
N ALA A 178 -10.70 10.51 -3.77
CA ALA A 178 -12.05 10.79 -3.32
C ALA A 178 -12.10 11.15 -1.84
N THR A 179 -11.20 10.59 -1.03
CA THR A 179 -11.09 10.99 0.38
C THR A 179 -10.33 12.31 0.53
N ALA A 180 -9.43 12.63 -0.41
CA ALA A 180 -8.95 14.00 -0.57
C ALA A 180 -10.09 14.96 -1.00
N SER A 181 -11.12 14.46 -1.67
CA SER A 181 -12.27 15.21 -2.22
C SER A 181 -13.49 15.33 -1.27
N ARG A 182 -13.69 14.42 -0.31
CA ARG A 182 -14.89 14.40 0.57
C ARG A 182 -14.94 15.48 1.67
N ALA A 183 -14.15 16.54 1.54
CA ALA A 183 -14.24 17.75 2.37
C ALA A 183 -14.58 18.98 1.50
N HIS A 184 -15.84 19.02 1.02
CA HIS A 184 -16.55 20.15 0.37
C HIS A 184 -15.97 20.72 -0.95
N ASP A 185 -16.82 21.47 -1.68
CA ASP A 185 -16.69 22.06 -3.03
C ASP A 185 -15.43 22.91 -3.34
N ASP A 186 -14.38 22.82 -2.52
CA ASP A 186 -13.12 23.56 -2.58
C ASP A 186 -11.97 22.74 -3.22
N VAL A 187 -12.15 21.42 -3.45
CA VAL A 187 -11.05 20.51 -3.84
C VAL A 187 -10.69 20.58 -5.33
N ALA A 188 -11.65 20.82 -6.23
CA ALA A 188 -11.32 21.07 -7.64
C ALA A 188 -10.49 22.37 -7.76
N ALA A 189 -10.90 23.43 -7.08
CA ALA A 189 -10.18 24.69 -7.03
C ALA A 189 -8.79 24.55 -6.38
N LEU A 190 -8.69 23.79 -5.28
CA LEU A 190 -7.42 23.46 -4.64
C LEU A 190 -6.53 22.59 -5.52
N THR A 191 -7.06 21.55 -6.15
CA THR A 191 -6.31 20.67 -7.06
C THR A 191 -5.81 21.44 -8.27
N ASP A 192 -6.63 22.33 -8.84
CA ASP A 192 -6.24 23.22 -9.93
C ASP A 192 -5.19 24.24 -9.47
N ALA A 193 -5.32 24.79 -8.26
CA ALA A 193 -4.32 25.68 -7.69
C ALA A 193 -2.99 24.95 -7.47
N ARG A 194 -3.00 23.75 -6.88
CA ARG A 194 -1.81 22.92 -6.68
C ARG A 194 -1.22 22.41 -7.99
N ARG A 195 -2.05 22.17 -9.02
CA ARG A 195 -1.59 21.86 -10.37
C ARG A 195 -0.86 23.06 -10.97
N ARG A 196 -1.43 24.26 -10.88
CA ARG A 196 -0.76 25.49 -11.34
C ARG A 196 0.57 25.69 -10.63
N GLU A 197 0.62 25.55 -9.30
CA GLU A 197 1.86 25.63 -8.53
C GLU A 197 2.90 24.60 -8.99
N ALA A 198 2.48 23.36 -9.24
CA ALA A 198 3.36 22.29 -9.72
C ALA A 198 3.92 22.61 -11.11
N GLU A 199 3.04 23.04 -12.04
CA GLU A 199 3.44 23.43 -13.39
C GLU A 199 4.39 24.63 -13.36
N GLU A 200 4.10 25.65 -12.57
CA GLU A 200 4.96 26.83 -12.40
C GLU A 200 6.31 26.44 -11.80
N THR A 201 6.33 25.53 -10.82
CA THR A 201 7.55 25.02 -10.21
C THR A 201 8.43 24.26 -11.21
N LEU A 202 7.83 23.39 -12.03
CA LEU A 202 8.56 22.67 -13.08
C LEU A 202 9.00 23.60 -14.23
N ARG A 203 8.16 24.57 -14.62
CA ARG A 203 8.56 25.62 -15.57
C ARG A 203 9.73 26.42 -15.03
N ALA A 204 9.72 26.80 -13.75
CA ALA A 204 10.83 27.50 -13.11
C ALA A 204 12.13 26.68 -13.19
N ALA A 205 12.05 25.34 -13.06
CA ALA A 205 13.20 24.47 -13.26
C ALA A 205 13.79 24.59 -14.66
N HIS A 206 12.96 24.56 -15.70
CA HIS A 206 13.41 24.75 -17.08
C HIS A 206 14.07 26.12 -17.35
N HIS A 207 13.79 27.13 -16.54
CA HIS A 207 14.36 28.48 -16.68
C HIS A 207 15.42 28.80 -15.62
N GLY A 208 15.93 27.80 -14.88
CA GLY A 208 17.00 27.99 -13.89
C GLY A 208 16.57 28.69 -12.58
N SER A 209 15.28 28.71 -12.27
CA SER A 209 14.71 29.35 -11.06
C SER A 209 14.04 28.35 -10.09
N PHE A 210 14.41 27.07 -10.19
CA PHE A 210 13.79 25.99 -9.40
C PHE A 210 13.89 26.21 -7.89
N ALA A 211 15.08 26.57 -7.39
CA ALA A 211 15.31 26.79 -5.96
C ALA A 211 14.40 27.89 -5.40
N GLN A 212 14.16 28.97 -6.17
CA GLN A 212 13.27 30.06 -5.79
C GLN A 212 11.81 29.60 -5.73
N ALA A 213 11.38 28.79 -6.70
CA ALA A 213 10.04 28.22 -6.71
C ALA A 213 9.81 27.27 -5.52
N LEU A 214 10.78 26.41 -5.21
CA LEU A 214 10.71 25.55 -4.03
C LEU A 214 10.69 26.38 -2.74
N ALA A 215 11.52 27.41 -2.60
CA ALA A 215 11.55 28.26 -1.40
C ALA A 215 10.21 28.96 -1.08
N ALA A 216 9.39 29.22 -2.10
CA ALA A 216 8.06 29.80 -1.92
C ALA A 216 7.07 28.81 -1.28
N LEU A 217 7.16 27.53 -1.64
CA LEU A 217 6.18 26.49 -1.32
C LEU A 217 6.66 25.50 -0.22
N TRP A 218 7.97 25.36 -0.06
CA TRP A 218 8.61 24.33 0.75
C TRP A 218 9.32 24.96 1.94
N SER A 219 9.38 24.20 3.04
CA SER A 219 10.20 24.58 4.17
C SER A 219 11.69 24.45 3.83
N PRO A 220 12.55 25.38 4.28
CA PRO A 220 14.01 25.21 4.21
C PRO A 220 14.51 23.92 4.88
N GLU A 221 13.74 23.40 5.84
CA GLU A 221 14.07 22.17 6.59
C GLU A 221 13.39 20.92 6.04
N VAL A 222 12.88 20.96 4.81
CA VAL A 222 12.18 19.84 4.19
C VAL A 222 12.98 18.54 4.27
N GLU A 223 12.34 17.44 4.67
CA GLU A 223 12.93 16.11 4.66
C GLU A 223 12.60 15.40 3.33
N VAL A 224 13.60 15.07 2.53
CA VAL A 224 13.41 14.36 1.26
C VAL A 224 13.85 12.90 1.40
N THR A 225 12.98 11.97 1.04
CA THR A 225 13.28 10.54 0.93
C THR A 225 13.35 10.15 -0.54
N TRP A 226 14.49 9.62 -0.95
CA TRP A 226 14.81 9.26 -2.33
C TRP A 226 14.37 7.82 -2.67
N PRO A 227 14.24 7.45 -3.95
CA PRO A 227 13.79 6.11 -4.35
C PRO A 227 14.65 4.97 -3.79
N GLN A 228 15.95 5.22 -3.57
CA GLN A 228 16.89 4.25 -2.98
C GLN A 228 16.87 4.23 -1.44
N GLY A 229 15.93 4.95 -0.81
CA GLY A 229 15.79 5.02 0.66
C GLY A 229 16.71 6.03 1.35
N LYS A 230 17.62 6.70 0.61
CA LYS A 230 18.44 7.82 1.13
C LYS A 230 17.52 8.93 1.65
N ARG A 231 17.92 9.58 2.75
CA ARG A 231 17.23 10.76 3.29
C ARG A 231 18.14 11.97 3.29
N THR A 232 17.63 13.11 2.85
CA THR A 232 18.32 14.40 2.86
C THR A 232 17.46 15.47 3.53
N LYS A 233 18.09 16.53 4.03
CA LYS A 233 17.41 17.72 4.57
C LYS A 233 17.63 18.90 3.64
N GLY A 234 16.64 19.79 3.57
CA GLY A 234 16.64 20.89 2.62
C GLY A 234 16.40 20.41 1.20
N PHE A 235 16.23 21.37 0.29
CA PHE A 235 15.97 21.11 -1.12
C PHE A 235 17.20 21.31 -2.02
N ASP A 236 18.37 21.67 -1.50
CA ASP A 236 19.58 21.91 -2.31
C ASP A 236 19.97 20.69 -3.14
N TYR A 237 19.97 19.51 -2.52
CA TYR A 237 20.27 18.26 -3.24
C TYR A 237 19.24 18.00 -4.35
N LEU A 238 17.96 18.32 -4.09
CA LEU A 238 16.89 18.17 -5.07
C LEU A 238 17.07 19.14 -6.24
N VAL A 239 17.50 20.37 -5.96
CA VAL A 239 17.84 21.36 -6.98
C VAL A 239 18.98 20.86 -7.85
N THR A 240 20.08 20.41 -7.26
CA THR A 240 21.22 19.85 -8.01
C THR A 240 20.83 18.62 -8.83
N ALA A 241 19.95 17.75 -8.31
CA ALA A 241 19.45 16.59 -9.04
C ALA A 241 18.63 17.02 -10.27
N MET A 242 17.69 17.96 -10.09
CA MET A 242 16.88 18.50 -11.19
C MET A 242 17.73 19.21 -12.25
N GLU A 243 18.72 20.01 -11.84
CA GLU A 243 19.65 20.70 -12.74
C GLU A 243 20.47 19.70 -13.57
N ARG A 244 20.89 18.59 -12.95
CA ARG A 244 21.59 17.50 -13.64
C ARG A 244 20.67 16.84 -14.67
N ASP A 245 19.47 16.41 -14.27
CA ASP A 245 18.51 15.77 -15.17
C ASP A 245 18.24 16.66 -16.40
N LEU A 246 18.02 17.97 -16.18
CA LEU A 246 17.82 18.93 -17.26
C LEU A 246 19.04 19.11 -18.15
N GLY A 247 20.24 19.15 -17.57
CA GLY A 247 21.53 19.25 -18.26
C GLY A 247 21.84 18.01 -19.11
N ASP A 248 21.45 16.84 -18.64
CA ASP A 248 21.55 15.55 -19.34
C ASP A 248 20.43 15.38 -20.40
N GLY A 249 19.59 16.39 -20.60
CA GLY A 249 18.56 16.41 -21.65
C GLY A 249 17.22 15.81 -21.24
N VAL A 250 17.08 15.32 -20.01
CA VAL A 250 15.79 14.82 -19.48
C VAL A 250 14.82 15.98 -19.34
N ARG A 251 13.54 15.73 -19.65
CA ARG A 251 12.45 16.70 -19.45
C ARG A 251 11.37 16.10 -18.57
N HIS A 252 10.87 16.90 -17.63
CA HIS A 252 9.79 16.51 -16.74
C HIS A 252 8.47 17.02 -17.30
N ARG A 253 7.54 16.11 -17.57
CA ARG A 253 6.17 16.48 -17.94
C ARG A 253 5.23 16.07 -16.82
N LEU A 254 4.56 17.04 -16.23
CA LEU A 254 3.54 16.79 -15.22
C LEU A 254 2.38 16.00 -15.84
N ALA A 255 2.23 14.75 -15.46
CA ALA A 255 1.18 13.86 -15.95
C ALA A 255 -0.08 14.02 -15.09
N ASN A 256 0.08 14.04 -13.77
CA ASN A 256 -1.05 14.17 -12.85
C ASN A 256 -0.68 14.93 -11.57
N VAL A 257 -1.67 15.64 -11.00
CA VAL A 257 -1.57 16.26 -9.68
C VAL A 257 -2.80 15.88 -8.87
N VAL A 258 -2.55 15.41 -7.66
CA VAL A 258 -3.56 15.07 -6.67
C VAL A 258 -3.30 15.91 -5.44
N ALA A 259 -4.28 16.71 -4.99
CA ALA A 259 -4.14 17.56 -3.83
C ALA A 259 -5.17 17.22 -2.74
N GLY A 260 -4.70 17.19 -1.49
CA GLY A 260 -5.50 17.16 -0.27
C GLY A 260 -4.95 18.15 0.77
N ARG A 261 -5.61 18.27 1.93
CA ARG A 261 -5.25 19.27 2.95
C ARG A 261 -3.82 19.18 3.48
N GLY A 262 -3.25 17.97 3.56
CA GLY A 262 -1.91 17.73 4.10
C GLY A 262 -0.97 16.98 3.14
N VAL A 263 -1.42 16.71 1.91
CA VAL A 263 -0.62 15.96 0.93
C VAL A 263 -0.89 16.45 -0.48
N VAL A 264 0.16 16.58 -1.28
CA VAL A 264 0.08 16.86 -2.72
C VAL A 264 0.99 15.87 -3.44
N ILE A 265 0.42 15.13 -4.39
CA ILE A 265 1.12 14.14 -5.19
C ILE A 265 1.33 14.71 -6.59
N TRP A 266 2.59 14.73 -7.05
CA TRP A 266 2.92 15.05 -8.45
C TRP A 266 3.40 13.79 -9.15
N GLU A 267 2.72 13.39 -10.21
CA GLU A 267 3.18 12.35 -11.12
C GLU A 267 3.79 13.03 -12.34
N ASN A 268 5.05 12.68 -12.63
CA ASN A 268 5.79 13.27 -13.73
C ASN A 268 6.31 12.17 -14.65
N ASP A 269 6.06 12.30 -15.94
CA ASP A 269 6.78 11.55 -16.95
C ASP A 269 8.20 12.12 -17.08
N LEU A 270 9.18 11.24 -17.13
CA LEU A 270 10.56 11.59 -17.46
C LEU A 270 10.79 11.27 -18.93
N ILE A 271 10.93 12.31 -19.74
CA ILE A 271 11.18 12.23 -21.17
C ILE A 271 12.69 12.28 -21.35
N ASN A 272 13.28 11.09 -21.54
CA ASN A 272 14.70 10.93 -21.80
C ASN A 272 15.07 11.46 -23.21
N PRO A 273 16.33 11.90 -23.40
CA PRO A 273 16.78 12.36 -24.70
C PRO A 273 16.85 11.19 -25.71
N SER A 274 16.75 11.49 -27.01
CA SER A 274 16.63 10.45 -28.05
C SER A 274 17.88 9.59 -28.21
N ASP A 275 19.04 10.13 -27.85
CA ASP A 275 20.36 9.49 -27.88
C ASP A 275 20.67 8.67 -26.61
N ASP A 276 19.95 8.91 -25.50
CA ASP A 276 20.00 8.08 -24.28
C ASP A 276 18.59 7.82 -23.72
N PRO A 277 17.78 6.97 -24.38
CA PRO A 277 16.37 6.76 -24.03
C PRO A 277 16.15 6.05 -22.69
N PHE A 278 17.21 5.54 -22.03
CA PHE A 278 17.14 4.80 -20.77
C PHE A 278 17.81 5.53 -19.60
N HIS A 279 18.20 6.79 -19.78
CA HIS A 279 18.88 7.62 -18.79
C HIS A 279 18.19 7.62 -17.42
N CYS A 280 16.87 7.91 -17.41
CA CYS A 280 16.03 7.86 -16.21
C CYS A 280 14.89 6.82 -16.36
N PRO A 281 14.34 6.31 -15.24
CA PRO A 281 13.09 5.57 -15.25
C PRO A 281 11.96 6.40 -15.88
N PRO A 282 10.91 5.78 -16.46
CA PRO A 282 9.96 6.49 -17.33
C PRO A 282 9.06 7.51 -16.59
N ALA A 283 9.01 7.45 -15.27
CA ALA A 283 8.24 8.37 -14.46
C ALA A 283 8.83 8.51 -13.05
N VAL A 284 8.46 9.58 -12.37
CA VAL A 284 8.74 9.81 -10.95
C VAL A 284 7.50 10.39 -10.28
N VAL A 285 7.20 9.90 -9.09
CA VAL A 285 6.10 10.39 -8.27
C VAL A 285 6.66 11.06 -7.01
N TRP A 286 6.15 12.26 -6.74
CA TRP A 286 6.54 13.10 -5.62
C TRP A 286 5.36 13.18 -4.67
N VAL A 287 5.50 12.60 -3.48
CA VAL A 287 4.50 12.71 -2.41
C VAL A 287 4.95 13.78 -1.45
N ASN A 288 4.37 14.97 -1.58
CA ASN A 288 4.67 16.14 -0.78
C ASN A 288 3.71 16.17 0.41
N PHE A 289 4.24 16.15 1.64
CA PHE A 289 3.47 16.29 2.86
C PHE A 289 3.57 17.73 3.35
N LEU A 290 2.41 18.35 3.57
CA LEU A 290 2.27 19.76 3.91
C LEU A 290 1.97 19.92 5.40
N GLU A 291 2.56 20.94 5.99
CA GLU A 291 2.28 21.39 7.35
C GLU A 291 2.19 22.91 7.31
N ALA A 292 1.11 23.48 7.86
CA ALA A 292 0.81 24.92 7.77
C ALA A 292 0.94 25.49 6.34
N GLY A 293 0.51 24.71 5.33
CA GLY A 293 0.52 25.11 3.92
C GLY A 293 1.87 25.01 3.21
N ARG A 294 2.94 24.57 3.89
CA ARG A 294 4.28 24.38 3.30
C ARG A 294 4.69 22.92 3.27
N VAL A 295 5.42 22.52 2.23
CA VAL A 295 5.97 21.16 2.14
C VAL A 295 7.08 20.97 3.18
N ARG A 296 6.90 20.00 4.09
CA ARG A 296 7.87 19.66 5.15
C ARG A 296 8.53 18.30 4.94
N ARG A 297 7.88 17.41 4.21
CA ARG A 297 8.46 16.11 3.86
C ARG A 297 8.09 15.73 2.44
N VAL A 298 8.99 15.08 1.74
CA VAL A 298 8.81 14.62 0.37
C VAL A 298 9.29 13.19 0.27
N ARG A 299 8.53 12.36 -0.46
CA ARG A 299 8.97 11.03 -0.86
C ARG A 299 8.94 10.91 -2.37
N LEU A 300 10.04 10.49 -2.95
CA LEU A 300 10.21 10.25 -4.37
C LEU A 300 10.21 8.76 -4.63
N PHE A 301 9.49 8.32 -5.66
CA PHE A 301 9.55 6.93 -6.13
C PHE A 301 9.41 6.83 -7.65
N HIS A 302 10.03 5.80 -8.22
CA HIS A 302 9.84 5.43 -9.61
C HIS A 302 8.81 4.29 -9.67
N PRO A 303 7.65 4.48 -10.30
CA PRO A 303 6.68 3.40 -10.45
C PRO A 303 7.27 2.31 -11.35
N VAL A 304 7.25 1.07 -10.87
CA VAL A 304 7.64 -0.09 -11.67
C VAL A 304 6.51 -0.33 -12.68
N ARG A 305 6.77 -0.04 -13.96
CA ARG A 305 5.85 -0.39 -15.06
C ARG A 305 5.83 -1.90 -15.29
#